data_AF-A0A401NND2-F1
#
_entry.id   AF-A0A401NND2-F1
#
_cell.length_a   1.000
_cell.length_b   1.000
_cell.length_c   1.000
_cell.angle_alpha   90.00
_cell.angle_beta   90.00
_cell.angle_gamma   90.00
#
_symmetry.space_group_name_H-M   'P 1'
#
loop_
_entity.id
_entity.type
_entity.pdbx_description
1 polymer ?
#
loop_
_entity_poly.entity_id
_entity_poly.type
_entity_poly.pdbx_seq_one_letter_code
_entity_poly.pdbx_strand_id
1 'polypeptide(L)'
;MERVCLAALAIRLFLPAVECQDLTISVSESLVNAAVEDPVLLSVRPSIKVRSGSWKHNGMDVILWIGTTVDINNQYVGRVELAHNFSLLLKSVTVGDSGEYIVTMNSHSDAESKARIHLVVFEPISSVHITSNDSNTVRENASVCLTCHVVGNWTEIIWSFNGSVVDSNERIILASENSTLTIIGVNAVNVGEYQCVARSPVGEKASELYSLHIGSEYSKFTLFLLNNTQYMLSNNCP
;
A
#
# COMPACT_ATOMS: atom_id res chain seq x y z
N MET A 1 26.46 -4.56 37.14
CA MET A 1 26.03 -4.82 38.53
C MET A 1 25.16 -6.06 38.50
N GLU A 2 25.82 -7.21 38.63
CA GLU A 2 25.19 -8.50 38.85
C GLU A 2 24.34 -8.42 40.13
N ARG A 3 23.05 -8.78 40.05
CA ARG A 3 22.28 -9.03 41.27
C ARG A 3 22.57 -10.45 41.73
N VAL A 4 23.57 -10.51 42.60
CA VAL A 4 23.97 -11.67 43.40
C VAL A 4 22.74 -12.28 44.07
N CYS A 5 22.41 -13.52 43.71
CA CYS A 5 21.51 -14.36 44.48
C CYS A 5 22.34 -14.98 45.62
N LEU A 6 22.24 -14.41 46.81
CA LEU A 6 22.95 -14.88 48.02
C LEU A 6 22.49 -16.30 48.37
N ALA A 7 23.35 -17.29 48.11
CA ALA A 7 23.18 -18.65 48.60
C ALA A 7 23.55 -18.70 50.10
N ALA A 8 22.53 -18.75 50.97
CA ALA A 8 22.72 -19.03 52.39
C ALA A 8 22.88 -20.56 52.61
N LEU A 9 23.92 -20.96 53.34
CA LEU A 9 24.11 -22.33 53.82
C LEU A 9 23.10 -22.68 54.93
N ALA A 10 22.57 -23.90 54.87
CA ALA A 10 21.86 -24.68 55.89
C ALA A 10 20.37 -24.36 56.17
N ILE A 11 19.50 -25.07 55.46
CA ILE A 11 18.46 -26.03 55.92
C ILE A 11 17.72 -26.48 54.65
N ARG A 12 17.59 -27.80 54.41
CA ARG A 12 16.83 -28.32 53.26
C ARG A 12 15.32 -28.10 53.47
N LEU A 13 14.85 -26.87 53.28
CA LEU A 13 13.49 -26.61 52.85
C LEU A 13 13.54 -26.54 51.32
N PHE A 14 12.95 -27.54 50.66
CA PHE A 14 12.60 -27.45 49.25
C PHE A 14 11.54 -26.34 49.11
N LEU A 15 11.98 -25.08 49.10
CA LEU A 15 11.15 -24.00 48.61
C LEU A 15 11.07 -24.20 47.09
N PRO A 16 9.86 -24.29 46.49
CA PRO A 16 9.76 -24.26 45.05
C PRO A 16 10.42 -22.98 44.57
N ALA A 17 11.30 -23.09 43.56
CA ALA A 17 11.83 -21.92 42.88
C ALA A 17 10.63 -21.05 42.48
N VAL A 18 10.54 -19.84 43.00
CA VAL A 18 9.55 -18.87 42.54
C VAL A 18 9.94 -18.54 41.12
N GLU A 19 9.28 -19.17 40.15
CA GLU A 19 9.41 -18.77 38.74
C GLU A 19 8.92 -17.33 38.64
N CYS A 20 9.87 -16.40 38.47
CA CYS A 20 9.54 -15.02 38.18
C CYS A 20 8.97 -15.01 36.77
N GLN A 21 7.68 -14.76 36.64
CA GLN A 21 7.07 -14.70 35.32
C GLN A 21 7.54 -13.41 34.63
N ASP A 22 8.32 -13.56 33.56
CA ASP A 22 8.82 -12.42 32.79
C ASP A 22 7.65 -11.68 32.10
N LEU A 23 7.73 -10.35 32.10
CA LEU A 23 6.82 -9.51 31.34
C LEU A 23 7.20 -9.58 29.85
N THR A 24 6.27 -10.04 29.02
CA THR A 24 6.37 -9.98 27.57
C THR A 24 5.14 -9.29 27.00
N ILE A 25 5.30 -8.64 25.85
CA ILE A 25 4.23 -7.93 25.15
C ILE A 25 4.13 -8.53 23.75
N SER A 26 2.99 -9.17 23.43
CA SER A 26 2.71 -9.58 22.07
C SER A 26 1.97 -8.48 21.31
N VAL A 27 2.34 -8.28 20.05
CA VAL A 27 1.66 -7.39 19.10
C VAL A 27 0.82 -8.23 18.16
N SER A 28 -0.37 -7.74 17.77
CA SER A 28 -1.20 -8.43 16.78
C SER A 28 -0.57 -8.38 15.38
N GLU A 29 -0.14 -7.18 14.97
CA GLU A 29 0.50 -6.92 13.69
C GLU A 29 1.69 -5.99 13.91
N SER A 30 2.84 -6.32 13.32
CA SER A 30 4.03 -5.47 13.39
C SER A 30 4.01 -4.32 12.39
N LEU A 31 3.20 -4.43 11.33
CA LEU A 31 2.95 -3.40 10.33
C LEU A 31 1.43 -3.23 10.18
N VAL A 32 0.92 -2.03 10.44
CA VAL A 32 -0.49 -1.66 10.29
C VAL A 32 -0.59 -0.62 9.19
N ASN A 33 -1.44 -0.88 8.20
CA ASN A 33 -1.73 0.06 7.11
C ASN A 33 -3.12 0.66 7.34
N ALA A 34 -3.27 1.97 7.14
CA ALA A 34 -4.54 2.66 7.30
C ALA A 34 -4.71 3.78 6.27
N ALA A 35 -5.95 4.11 5.90
CA ALA A 35 -6.19 5.30 5.10
C ALA A 35 -6.16 6.55 6.00
N VAL A 36 -5.88 7.71 5.39
CA VAL A 36 -6.09 9.00 6.07
C VAL A 36 -7.54 9.08 6.58
N GLU A 37 -7.71 9.68 7.75
CA GLU A 37 -8.96 9.86 8.50
C GLU A 37 -9.48 8.61 9.23
N ASP A 38 -8.99 7.41 8.93
CA ASP A 38 -9.44 6.17 9.58
C ASP A 38 -9.04 6.10 11.06
N PRO A 39 -9.84 5.39 11.89
CA PRO A 39 -9.42 4.98 13.22
C PRO A 39 -8.46 3.79 13.15
N VAL A 40 -7.40 3.82 13.96
CA VAL A 40 -6.36 2.79 14.00
C VAL A 40 -6.14 2.30 15.43
N LEU A 41 -6.20 1.00 15.65
CA LEU A 41 -5.90 0.38 16.94
C LEU A 41 -4.54 -0.34 16.88
N LEU A 42 -3.55 0.18 17.58
CA LEU A 42 -2.25 -0.47 17.77
C LEU A 42 -2.37 -1.50 18.90
N SER A 43 -2.70 -2.72 18.51
CA SER A 43 -3.09 -3.80 19.43
C SER A 43 -1.91 -4.50 20.10
N VAL A 44 -1.95 -4.56 21.43
CA VAL A 44 -0.94 -5.22 22.27
C VAL A 44 -1.60 -6.10 23.34
N ARG A 45 -0.85 -7.11 23.81
CA ARG A 45 -1.29 -7.99 24.90
C ARG A 45 -0.12 -8.33 25.82
N PRO A 46 -0.08 -7.78 27.05
CA PRO A 46 0.93 -8.17 28.03
C PRO A 46 0.67 -9.59 28.57
N SER A 47 1.74 -10.32 28.91
CA SER A 47 1.67 -11.68 29.48
C SER A 47 1.17 -11.71 30.93
N ILE A 48 1.37 -10.61 31.67
CA ILE A 48 1.03 -10.46 33.08
C ILE A 48 0.40 -9.08 33.35
N LYS A 49 -0.05 -8.85 34.58
CA LYS A 49 -0.61 -7.55 35.00
C LYS A 49 0.45 -6.45 34.97
N VAL A 50 0.11 -5.34 34.34
CA VAL A 50 0.96 -4.15 34.17
C VAL A 50 0.52 -3.07 35.14
N ARG A 51 1.49 -2.40 35.76
CA ARG A 51 1.28 -1.27 36.68
C ARG A 51 1.30 0.06 35.94
N SER A 52 2.22 0.23 35.01
CA SER A 52 2.43 1.48 34.29
C SER A 52 3.04 1.24 32.92
N GLY A 53 3.03 2.26 32.07
CA GLY A 53 3.70 2.21 30.78
C GLY A 53 3.49 3.48 29.98
N SER A 54 4.04 3.49 28.77
CA SER A 54 3.95 4.61 27.84
C SER A 54 3.90 4.12 26.40
N TRP A 55 3.16 4.82 25.54
CA TRP A 55 3.37 4.78 24.09
C TRP A 55 4.20 5.98 23.66
N LYS A 56 5.19 5.73 22.79
CA LYS A 56 6.03 6.75 22.17
C LYS A 56 5.93 6.70 20.65
N HIS A 57 5.93 7.87 20.03
CA HIS A 57 6.01 8.06 18.59
C HIS A 57 7.03 9.17 18.31
N ASN A 58 7.97 8.94 17.39
CA ASN A 58 9.07 9.86 17.08
C ASN A 58 9.83 10.38 18.33
N GLY A 59 10.01 9.49 19.32
CA GLY A 59 10.71 9.81 20.57
C GLY A 59 9.90 10.62 21.59
N MET A 60 8.70 11.11 21.23
CA MET A 60 7.80 11.80 22.16
C MET A 60 6.80 10.83 22.78
N ASP A 61 6.52 11.02 24.07
CA ASP A 61 5.41 10.34 24.73
C ASP A 61 4.09 10.78 24.10
N VAL A 62 3.30 9.81 23.65
CA VAL A 62 1.93 9.99 23.16
C VAL A 62 0.98 9.90 24.35
N ILE A 63 1.16 8.85 25.16
CA ILE A 63 0.38 8.57 26.36
C ILE A 63 1.27 7.91 27.41
N LEU A 64 1.07 8.28 28.66
CA LEU A 64 1.67 7.67 29.85
C LEU A 64 0.53 7.19 30.76
N TRP A 65 0.70 6.06 31.44
CA TRP A 65 -0.26 5.62 32.45
C TRP A 65 0.41 5.03 33.67
N ILE A 66 -0.24 5.19 34.83
CA ILE A 66 0.11 4.55 36.11
C ILE A 66 -1.19 4.16 36.81
N GLY A 67 -1.40 2.86 37.02
CA GLY A 67 -2.66 2.34 37.54
C GLY A 67 -3.82 2.71 36.60
N THR A 68 -4.79 3.47 37.12
CA THR A 68 -5.94 3.98 36.35
C THR A 68 -5.73 5.41 35.85
N THR A 69 -4.64 6.05 36.22
CA THR A 69 -4.34 7.44 35.82
C THR A 69 -3.67 7.42 34.46
N VAL A 70 -4.17 8.24 33.54
CA VAL A 70 -3.68 8.39 32.17
C VAL A 70 -3.32 9.84 31.95
N ASP A 71 -2.14 10.08 31.39
CA ASP A 71 -1.65 11.39 30.98
C ASP A 71 -1.39 11.36 29.46
N ILE A 72 -2.03 12.26 28.72
CA ILE A 72 -1.96 12.34 27.26
C ILE A 72 -1.18 13.59 26.91
N ASN A 73 -0.18 13.43 26.03
CA ASN A 73 0.57 14.58 25.52
C ASN A 73 -0.37 15.56 24.82
N ASN A 74 -0.20 16.86 25.08
CA ASN A 74 -1.06 17.93 24.58
C ASN A 74 -1.30 17.87 23.05
N GLN A 75 -0.33 17.39 22.26
CA GLN A 75 -0.48 17.25 20.80
C GLN A 75 -1.46 16.14 20.37
N TYR A 76 -1.76 15.20 21.26
CA TYR A 76 -2.61 14.04 20.99
C TYR A 76 -3.95 14.08 21.75
N VAL A 77 -4.19 15.12 22.56
CA VAL A 77 -5.44 15.30 23.30
C VAL A 77 -6.62 15.31 22.33
N GLY A 78 -7.60 14.44 22.59
CA GLY A 78 -8.78 14.25 21.74
C GLY A 78 -8.54 13.38 20.50
N ARG A 79 -7.28 13.08 20.14
CA ARG A 79 -6.92 12.23 19.00
C ARG A 79 -6.68 10.77 19.39
N VAL A 80 -6.26 10.50 20.62
CA VAL A 80 -5.91 9.16 21.08
C VAL A 80 -6.71 8.70 22.31
N GLU A 81 -6.75 7.39 22.51
CA GLU A 81 -7.35 6.75 23.67
C GLU A 81 -6.60 5.48 24.06
N LEU A 82 -6.45 5.23 25.37
CA LEU A 82 -5.87 3.99 25.88
C LEU A 82 -6.97 2.95 26.08
N ALA A 83 -6.90 1.85 25.35
CA ALA A 83 -7.81 0.72 25.54
C ALA A 83 -7.52 -0.03 26.85
N HIS A 84 -8.48 -0.83 27.32
CA HIS A 84 -8.35 -1.61 28.55
C HIS A 84 -7.17 -2.59 28.59
N ASN A 85 -6.74 -3.08 27.42
CA ASN A 85 -5.58 -3.95 27.26
C ASN A 85 -4.28 -3.18 26.97
N PHE A 86 -4.27 -1.87 27.20
CA PHE A 86 -3.15 -0.95 26.94
C PHE A 86 -2.81 -0.72 25.45
N SER A 87 -3.71 -1.12 24.55
CA SER A 87 -3.58 -0.78 23.13
C SER A 87 -3.86 0.71 22.91
N LEU A 88 -3.20 1.30 21.92
CA LEU A 88 -3.37 2.71 21.56
C LEU A 88 -4.38 2.83 20.42
N LEU A 89 -5.50 3.49 20.65
CA LEU A 89 -6.44 3.88 19.61
C LEU A 89 -6.08 5.29 19.13
N LEU A 90 -5.78 5.45 17.85
CA LEU A 90 -5.79 6.74 17.15
C LEU A 90 -7.15 6.88 16.47
N LYS A 91 -7.88 7.97 16.76
CA LYS A 91 -9.27 8.15 16.31
C LYS A 91 -9.39 8.54 14.84
N SER A 92 -8.40 9.28 14.35
CA SER A 92 -8.33 9.75 12.97
C SER A 92 -6.87 10.05 12.62
N VAL A 93 -6.30 9.26 11.72
CA VAL A 93 -4.89 9.32 11.36
C VAL A 93 -4.63 10.23 10.16
N THR A 94 -3.44 10.80 10.12
CA THR A 94 -2.90 11.61 9.02
C THR A 94 -1.61 10.98 8.51
N VAL A 95 -1.14 11.37 7.33
CA VAL A 95 0.14 10.88 6.78
C VAL A 95 1.30 11.09 7.76
N GLY A 96 1.27 12.20 8.52
CA GLY A 96 2.27 12.54 9.53
C GLY A 96 2.26 11.65 10.78
N ASP A 97 1.21 10.86 11.00
CA ASP A 97 1.16 9.88 12.09
C ASP A 97 1.85 8.55 11.71
N SER A 98 2.32 8.40 10.47
CA SER A 98 3.12 7.26 10.03
C SER A 98 4.45 7.19 10.76
N GLY A 99 4.88 5.98 11.11
CA GLY A 99 6.15 5.74 11.78
C GLY A 99 6.08 4.63 12.81
N GLU A 100 7.16 4.48 13.55
CA GLU A 100 7.26 3.47 14.60
C GLU A 100 6.64 3.99 15.92
N TYR A 101 5.70 3.20 16.43
CA TYR A 101 5.14 3.35 17.76
C TYR A 101 5.76 2.31 18.69
N ILE A 102 6.28 2.77 19.83
CA ILE A 102 6.92 1.91 20.82
C ILE A 102 6.11 1.94 22.09
N VAL A 103 5.65 0.78 22.54
CA VAL A 103 5.06 0.62 23.87
C VAL A 103 6.13 0.13 24.84
N THR A 104 6.19 0.75 26.01
CA THR A 104 6.99 0.27 27.16
C THR A 104 6.04 0.01 28.31
N MET A 105 6.10 -1.17 28.91
CA MET A 105 5.24 -1.55 30.04
C MET A 105 6.08 -2.04 31.22
N ASN A 106 5.62 -1.72 32.42
CA ASN A 106 6.25 -2.11 33.68
C ASN A 106 5.25 -2.89 34.54
N SER A 107 5.66 -4.06 35.03
CA SER A 107 4.86 -4.88 35.94
C SER A 107 4.84 -4.30 37.36
N HIS A 108 4.06 -4.91 38.25
CA HIS A 108 4.10 -4.59 39.68
C HIS A 108 5.40 -5.02 40.38
N SER A 109 6.17 -5.92 39.75
CA SER A 109 7.46 -6.41 40.23
C SER A 109 8.64 -5.71 39.56
N ASP A 110 8.40 -4.54 38.96
CA ASP A 110 9.40 -3.72 38.25
C ASP A 110 10.07 -4.41 37.05
N ALA A 111 9.42 -5.43 36.47
CA ALA A 111 9.85 -6.00 35.20
C ALA A 111 9.42 -5.08 34.06
N GLU A 112 10.35 -4.68 33.19
CA GLU A 112 10.09 -3.84 32.01
C GLU A 112 10.09 -4.70 30.74
N SER A 113 9.19 -4.39 29.81
CA SER A 113 9.19 -4.96 28.46
C SER A 113 8.77 -3.93 27.43
N LYS A 114 9.16 -4.15 26.16
CA LYS A 114 8.92 -3.24 25.04
C LYS A 114 8.42 -4.00 23.82
N ALA A 115 7.52 -3.37 23.08
CA ALA A 115 7.12 -3.84 21.75
C ALA A 115 6.99 -2.66 20.77
N ARG A 116 7.05 -2.99 19.48
CA ARG A 116 7.09 -2.02 18.37
C ARG A 116 6.01 -2.37 17.36
N ILE A 117 5.30 -1.36 16.88
CA ILE A 117 4.34 -1.46 15.78
C ILE A 117 4.64 -0.32 14.80
N HIS A 118 4.77 -0.63 13.52
CA HIS A 118 4.97 0.35 12.46
C HIS A 118 3.62 0.68 11.82
N LEU A 119 3.22 1.96 11.85
CA LEU A 119 2.02 2.45 11.18
C LEU A 119 2.41 3.13 9.87
N VAL A 120 1.73 2.77 8.78
CA VAL A 120 1.85 3.47 7.50
C VAL A 120 0.47 3.96 7.09
N VAL A 121 0.32 5.27 6.93
CA VAL A 121 -0.93 5.93 6.55
C VAL A 121 -0.88 6.31 5.08
N PHE A 122 -1.86 5.86 4.30
CA PHE A 122 -1.96 6.05 2.87
C PHE A 122 -3.06 7.05 2.50
N GLU A 123 -2.79 7.93 1.55
CA GLU A 123 -3.83 8.66 0.84
C GLU A 123 -4.57 7.71 -0.10
N PRO A 124 -5.90 7.55 0.01
CA PRO A 124 -6.68 6.67 -0.85
C PRO A 124 -6.54 7.01 -2.34
N ILE A 125 -6.64 5.99 -3.19
CA ILE A 125 -6.65 6.18 -4.64
C ILE A 125 -7.96 6.87 -5.05
N SER A 126 -7.87 8.15 -5.37
CA SER A 126 -9.02 8.99 -5.68
C SER A 126 -9.36 9.02 -7.18
N SER A 127 -8.37 8.81 -8.06
CA SER A 127 -8.57 8.80 -9.51
C SER A 127 -7.56 7.92 -10.21
N VAL A 128 -8.00 7.23 -11.27
CA VAL A 128 -7.17 6.43 -12.17
C VAL A 128 -7.67 6.66 -13.59
N HIS A 129 -6.80 7.04 -14.51
CA HIS A 129 -7.16 7.23 -15.92
C HIS A 129 -6.01 6.91 -16.87
N ILE A 130 -6.35 6.54 -18.11
CA ILE A 130 -5.39 6.21 -19.15
C ILE A 130 -5.29 7.36 -20.15
N THR A 131 -4.07 7.70 -20.57
CA THR A 131 -3.81 8.55 -21.73
C THR A 131 -2.93 7.84 -22.74
N SER A 132 -3.05 8.20 -24.02
CA SER A 132 -2.15 7.74 -25.08
C SER A 132 -1.18 8.85 -25.50
N ASN A 133 0.00 8.47 -25.97
CA ASN A 133 0.94 9.39 -26.63
C ASN A 133 0.51 9.78 -28.07
N ASP A 134 -0.48 9.09 -28.63
CA ASP A 134 -1.15 9.38 -29.90
C ASP A 134 -2.64 9.60 -29.61
N SER A 135 -3.54 9.13 -30.45
CA SER A 135 -4.98 9.08 -30.20
C SER A 135 -5.44 7.67 -29.79
N ASN A 136 -6.75 7.50 -29.63
CA ASN A 136 -7.38 6.19 -29.50
C ASN A 136 -7.42 5.42 -30.83
N THR A 137 -7.05 6.06 -31.93
CA THR A 137 -7.01 5.49 -33.28
C THR A 137 -5.60 5.60 -33.84
N VAL A 138 -4.85 4.51 -33.86
CA VAL A 138 -3.44 4.49 -34.27
C VAL A 138 -3.25 3.89 -35.64
N ARG A 139 -2.14 4.21 -36.31
CA ARG A 139 -1.78 3.56 -37.58
C ARG A 139 -1.35 2.11 -37.34
N GLU A 140 -1.68 1.23 -38.28
CA GLU A 140 -1.16 -0.14 -38.27
C GLU A 140 0.37 -0.13 -38.30
N ASN A 141 1.00 -1.06 -37.58
CA ASN A 141 2.44 -1.17 -37.36
C ASN A 141 3.09 -0.01 -36.59
N ALA A 142 2.34 1.01 -36.17
CA ALA A 142 2.85 2.03 -35.26
C ALA A 142 3.11 1.44 -33.86
N SER A 143 3.94 2.13 -33.08
CA SER A 143 4.10 1.85 -31.65
C SER A 143 3.32 2.88 -30.85
N VAL A 144 2.54 2.43 -29.87
CA VAL A 144 1.71 3.30 -29.00
C VAL A 144 2.07 3.08 -27.54
N CYS A 145 2.06 4.16 -26.77
CA CYS A 145 2.26 4.12 -25.32
C CYS A 145 0.98 4.56 -24.62
N LEU A 146 0.46 3.69 -23.77
CA LEU A 146 -0.62 3.99 -22.85
C LEU A 146 -0.02 4.26 -21.47
N THR A 147 -0.36 5.38 -20.87
CA THR A 147 0.11 5.78 -19.54
C THR A 147 -1.08 5.80 -18.58
N CYS A 148 -0.95 5.07 -17.48
CA CYS A 148 -1.89 5.06 -16.37
C CYS A 148 -1.49 6.14 -15.36
N HIS A 149 -2.38 7.11 -15.16
CA HIS A 149 -2.21 8.18 -14.20
C HIS A 149 -3.04 7.89 -12.96
N VAL A 150 -2.41 7.98 -11.79
CA VAL A 150 -3.01 7.66 -10.49
C VAL A 150 -2.90 8.86 -9.56
N VAL A 151 -4.00 9.23 -8.89
CA VAL A 151 -4.02 10.25 -7.84
C VAL A 151 -4.25 9.56 -6.49
N GLY A 152 -3.30 9.72 -5.56
CA GLY A 152 -3.25 9.03 -4.26
C GLY A 152 -2.02 8.13 -4.16
N ASN A 153 -1.90 7.38 -3.05
CA ASN A 153 -0.80 6.43 -2.89
C ASN A 153 -1.14 5.08 -3.52
N TRP A 154 -0.17 4.47 -4.19
CA TRP A 154 -0.28 3.16 -4.82
C TRP A 154 1.05 2.42 -4.72
N THR A 155 0.99 1.10 -4.83
CA THR A 155 2.14 0.18 -4.74
C THR A 155 2.26 -0.74 -5.95
N GLU A 156 1.18 -0.89 -6.73
CA GLU A 156 1.14 -1.76 -7.90
C GLU A 156 0.16 -1.21 -8.94
N ILE A 157 0.53 -1.32 -10.22
CA ILE A 157 -0.36 -1.09 -11.37
C ILE A 157 -0.45 -2.37 -12.18
N ILE A 158 -1.69 -2.80 -12.46
CA ILE A 158 -2.00 -3.98 -13.26
C ILE A 158 -2.75 -3.53 -14.51
N TRP A 159 -2.28 -3.93 -15.68
CA TRP A 159 -2.98 -3.71 -16.93
C TRP A 159 -3.86 -4.90 -17.29
N SER A 160 -5.03 -4.62 -17.86
CA SER A 160 -5.87 -5.62 -18.50
C SER A 160 -6.19 -5.22 -19.94
N PHE A 161 -6.35 -6.24 -20.78
CA PHE A 161 -6.80 -6.14 -22.16
C PHE A 161 -7.99 -7.09 -22.34
N ASN A 162 -9.15 -6.54 -22.72
CA ASN A 162 -10.42 -7.27 -22.82
C ASN A 162 -10.72 -8.12 -21.57
N GLY A 163 -10.47 -7.56 -20.38
CA GLY A 163 -10.70 -8.19 -19.08
C GLY A 163 -9.64 -9.20 -18.63
N SER A 164 -8.60 -9.46 -19.44
CA SER A 164 -7.50 -10.37 -19.08
C SER A 164 -6.24 -9.59 -18.72
N VAL A 165 -5.52 -10.01 -17.67
CA VAL A 165 -4.25 -9.37 -17.26
C VAL A 165 -3.24 -9.42 -18.40
N VAL A 166 -2.51 -8.32 -18.58
CA VAL A 166 -1.47 -8.20 -19.61
C VAL A 166 -0.11 -8.38 -18.97
N ASP A 167 0.61 -9.40 -19.44
CA ASP A 167 2.02 -9.60 -19.12
C ASP A 167 2.93 -9.01 -20.20
N SER A 168 4.12 -8.60 -19.79
CA SER A 168 5.16 -8.16 -20.72
C SER A 168 5.59 -9.28 -21.65
N ASN A 169 5.84 -8.95 -22.92
CA ASN A 169 6.38 -9.85 -23.94
C ASN A 169 7.21 -9.05 -24.98
N GLU A 170 7.61 -9.68 -26.09
CA GLU A 170 8.43 -9.03 -27.13
C GLU A 170 7.80 -7.78 -27.75
N ARG A 171 6.46 -7.68 -27.76
CA ARG A 171 5.72 -6.53 -28.33
C ARG A 171 5.01 -5.69 -27.28
N ILE A 172 4.82 -6.19 -26.05
CA ILE A 172 4.21 -5.45 -24.95
C ILE A 172 5.26 -5.21 -23.87
N ILE A 173 5.60 -3.94 -23.65
CA ILE A 173 6.59 -3.54 -22.65
C ILE A 173 5.88 -2.78 -21.54
N LEU A 174 6.02 -3.28 -20.30
CA LEU A 174 5.62 -2.57 -19.09
C LEU A 174 6.83 -1.82 -18.53
N ALA A 175 6.69 -0.52 -18.36
CA ALA A 175 7.75 0.38 -17.90
C ALA A 175 7.25 1.29 -16.78
N SER A 176 8.19 1.94 -16.09
CA SER A 176 7.91 2.92 -15.02
C SER A 176 7.01 2.33 -13.93
N GLU A 177 7.43 1.22 -13.31
CA GLU A 177 6.63 0.48 -12.32
C GLU A 177 5.26 0.05 -12.87
N ASN A 178 5.27 -0.39 -14.12
CA ASN A 178 4.09 -0.77 -14.91
C ASN A 178 3.09 0.37 -15.17
N SER A 179 3.37 1.63 -14.81
CA SER A 179 2.48 2.76 -15.14
C SER A 179 2.39 3.03 -16.64
N THR A 180 3.35 2.56 -17.44
CA THR A 180 3.34 2.72 -18.90
C THR A 180 3.33 1.37 -19.60
N LEU A 181 2.33 1.15 -20.44
CA LEU A 181 2.21 0.00 -21.34
C LEU A 181 2.53 0.45 -22.77
N THR A 182 3.59 -0.11 -23.35
CA THR A 182 3.98 0.16 -24.75
C THR A 182 3.63 -1.04 -25.61
N ILE A 183 2.94 -0.81 -26.73
CA ILE A 183 2.62 -1.83 -27.73
C ILE A 183 3.42 -1.51 -28.99
N ILE A 184 4.30 -2.41 -29.39
CA ILE A 184 5.13 -2.29 -30.59
C ILE A 184 4.44 -3.01 -31.74
N GLY A 185 4.31 -2.32 -32.88
CA GLY A 185 3.74 -2.89 -34.09
C GLY A 185 2.28 -3.27 -33.91
N VAL A 186 1.44 -2.26 -33.62
CA VAL A 186 0.01 -2.44 -33.39
C VAL A 186 -0.64 -3.09 -34.61
N ASN A 187 -1.39 -4.17 -34.37
CA ASN A 187 -2.16 -4.89 -35.38
C ASN A 187 -3.55 -5.27 -34.83
N ALA A 188 -4.36 -5.95 -35.63
CA ALA A 188 -5.75 -6.27 -35.28
C ALA A 188 -5.92 -7.01 -33.94
N VAL A 189 -4.93 -7.78 -33.47
CA VAL A 189 -5.04 -8.49 -32.18
C VAL A 189 -4.83 -7.59 -30.95
N ASN A 190 -4.35 -6.36 -31.18
CA ASN A 190 -4.16 -5.35 -30.14
C ASN A 190 -5.33 -4.35 -30.06
N VAL A 191 -6.30 -4.42 -30.98
CA VAL A 191 -7.51 -3.58 -30.95
C VAL A 191 -8.48 -4.12 -29.90
N GLY A 192 -8.95 -3.24 -29.01
CA GLY A 192 -9.83 -3.64 -27.92
C GLY A 192 -9.80 -2.66 -26.74
N GLU A 193 -10.27 -3.12 -25.59
CA GLU A 193 -10.41 -2.31 -24.40
C GLU A 193 -9.27 -2.57 -23.42
N TYR A 194 -8.57 -1.50 -23.05
CA TYR A 194 -7.50 -1.51 -22.06
C TYR A 194 -8.01 -0.89 -20.77
N GLN A 195 -7.60 -1.47 -19.64
CA GLN A 195 -7.85 -0.90 -18.32
C GLN A 195 -6.58 -0.97 -17.49
N CYS A 196 -6.36 0.01 -16.62
CA CYS A 196 -5.34 -0.09 -15.59
C CYS A 196 -6.00 -0.08 -14.21
N VAL A 197 -5.49 -0.92 -13.32
CA VAL A 197 -5.94 -1.02 -11.92
C VAL A 197 -4.77 -0.64 -11.04
N ALA A 198 -4.92 0.43 -10.28
CA ALA A 198 -3.97 0.85 -9.28
C ALA A 198 -4.36 0.26 -7.92
N ARG A 199 -3.38 -0.29 -7.20
CA ARG A 199 -3.56 -0.93 -5.90
C ARG A 199 -2.73 -0.26 -4.83
N SER A 200 -3.25 -0.25 -3.62
CA SER A 200 -2.57 0.14 -2.39
C SER A 200 -2.98 -0.82 -1.27
N PRO A 201 -2.26 -0.85 -0.14
CA PRO A 201 -2.64 -1.66 1.01
C PRO A 201 -4.02 -1.31 1.61
N VAL A 202 -4.57 -0.15 1.28
CA VAL A 202 -5.87 0.34 1.80
C VAL A 202 -6.98 0.31 0.76
N GLY A 203 -6.72 -0.20 -0.45
CA GLY A 203 -7.73 -0.36 -1.50
C GLY A 203 -7.16 -0.27 -2.91
N GLU A 204 -8.04 -0.50 -3.88
CA GLU A 204 -7.71 -0.47 -5.31
C GLU A 204 -8.76 0.34 -6.09
N LYS A 205 -8.36 0.85 -7.25
CA LYS A 205 -9.26 1.55 -8.17
C LYS A 205 -8.86 1.26 -9.61
N ALA A 206 -9.86 1.00 -10.45
CA ALA A 206 -9.68 0.82 -11.88
C ALA A 206 -9.91 2.13 -12.63
N SER A 207 -9.23 2.29 -13.76
CA SER A 207 -9.55 3.32 -14.74
C SER A 207 -10.87 3.02 -15.44
N GLU A 208 -11.42 4.02 -16.12
CA GLU A 208 -12.34 3.78 -17.22
C GLU A 208 -11.65 2.97 -18.33
N LEU A 209 -12.46 2.31 -19.17
CA LEU A 209 -11.96 1.54 -20.31
C LEU A 209 -11.42 2.47 -21.40
N TYR A 210 -10.22 2.17 -21.89
CA TYR A 210 -9.59 2.85 -23.01
C TYR A 210 -9.70 1.99 -24.27
N SER A 211 -10.54 2.39 -25.22
CA SER A 211 -10.72 1.67 -26.48
C SER A 211 -9.61 2.04 -27.47
N LEU A 212 -8.74 1.10 -27.82
CA LEU A 212 -7.72 1.26 -28.86
C LEU A 212 -8.24 0.73 -30.19
N HIS A 213 -8.12 1.53 -31.24
CA HIS A 213 -8.52 1.23 -32.61
C HIS A 213 -7.34 1.38 -33.57
N ILE A 214 -7.41 0.68 -34.70
CA ILE A 214 -6.55 0.95 -35.86
C ILE A 214 -7.32 1.84 -36.82
N GLY A 215 -6.72 2.96 -37.22
CA GLY A 215 -7.27 3.81 -38.26
C GLY A 215 -7.30 3.04 -39.56
N SER A 216 -8.46 2.98 -40.22
CA SER A 216 -8.51 2.51 -41.59
C SER A 216 -7.74 3.49 -42.46
N GLU A 217 -6.55 3.10 -42.94
CA GLU A 217 -6.12 3.58 -44.24
C GLU A 217 -7.09 2.95 -45.24
N TYR A 218 -8.24 3.60 -45.47
CA TYR A 218 -9.05 3.22 -46.60
C TYR A 218 -8.19 3.39 -47.84
N SER A 219 -7.84 2.26 -48.45
CA SER A 219 -7.87 2.04 -49.89
C SER A 219 -8.70 3.12 -50.59
N LYS A 220 -8.08 4.22 -51.02
CA LYS A 220 -8.63 5.08 -52.09
C LYS A 220 -8.47 4.35 -53.42
N PHE A 221 -9.00 3.13 -53.53
CA PHE A 221 -9.38 2.59 -54.82
C PHE A 221 -10.85 2.94 -55.02
N THR A 222 -11.08 4.18 -55.45
CA THR A 222 -12.34 4.51 -56.10
C THR A 222 -12.40 3.66 -57.37
N LEU A 223 -13.20 2.59 -57.34
CA LEU A 223 -13.57 1.83 -58.53
C LEU A 223 -14.38 2.75 -59.45
N PHE A 224 -13.69 3.51 -60.29
CA PHE A 224 -14.32 4.05 -61.49
C PHE A 224 -14.49 2.89 -62.45
N LEU A 225 -15.74 2.43 -62.61
CA LEU A 225 -16.12 1.66 -63.79
C LEU A 225 -15.97 2.59 -65.00
N LEU A 226 -14.80 2.56 -65.62
CA LEU A 226 -14.62 3.08 -66.98
C LEU A 226 -14.47 1.88 -67.91
N ASN A 227 -15.40 1.80 -68.84
CA ASN A 227 -15.39 0.88 -69.95
C ASN A 227 -14.01 0.85 -70.64
N ASN A 228 -13.54 -0.37 -70.87
CA ASN A 228 -12.51 -0.78 -71.82
C ASN A 228 -11.13 -0.07 -71.82
N THR A 229 -10.13 -0.94 -71.62
CA THR A 229 -8.72 -0.89 -72.08
C THR A 229 -7.74 0.04 -71.34
N GLN A 230 -6.73 -0.63 -70.74
CA GLN A 230 -5.43 -0.18 -70.20
C GLN A 230 -5.38 0.49 -68.82
N TYR A 231 -4.73 -0.21 -67.88
CA TYR A 231 -4.25 0.31 -66.60
C TYR A 231 -2.85 0.89 -66.77
N MET A 232 -2.64 2.15 -66.36
CA MET A 232 -1.33 2.74 -66.10
C MET A 232 -1.31 3.18 -64.64
N LEU A 233 -0.40 2.63 -63.84
CA LEU A 233 -0.11 3.10 -62.48
C LEU A 233 0.75 4.35 -62.60
N SER A 234 0.22 5.52 -62.22
CA SER A 234 1.05 6.68 -61.92
C SER A 234 0.99 6.98 -60.43
N ASN A 235 2.09 6.71 -59.74
CA ASN A 235 2.37 7.34 -58.46
C ASN A 235 2.63 8.82 -58.71
N ASN A 236 1.87 9.69 -58.07
CA ASN A 236 2.36 10.95 -57.53
C ASN A 236 1.32 11.54 -56.57
N CYS A 237 1.75 11.79 -55.34
CA CYS A 237 1.14 12.74 -54.42
C CYS A 237 2.06 13.97 -54.35
N PRO A 238 1.54 15.20 -54.19
CA PRO A 238 2.34 16.38 -53.85
C PRO A 238 3.02 16.26 -52.47
#